data_AF-S7QBZ1-F1
#
_entry.id   AF-S7QBZ1-F1
#
_cell.length_a   1.000
_cell.length_b   1.000
_cell.length_c   1.000
_cell.angle_alpha   90.00
_cell.angle_beta   90.00
_cell.angle_gamma   90.00
#
_symmetry.space_group_name_H-M   'P 1'
#
loop_
_entity.id
_entity.type
_entity.pdbx_description
1 polymer ?
#
loop_
_entity_poly.entity_id
_entity_poly.type
_entity_poly.pdbx_seq_one_letter_code
_entity_poly.pdbx_strand_id
1 'polypeptide(L)'
;MADSDTLFARLCASRYALIKANHPGEGRRKRKLRVSEEFWSLSADDKKKLVQDLPAFDPNAPYDFLTDGDPADEVTDKVPGEGLIVRTDYSNETAWTTFCDKVREAQEELFSDSPETPEEADMAADADADESDADEAMDEDQDEDDEEEEGPPVLFHIINPSDPSDRLQLSHFSHISNLAALRLLNDVSIRKAPLPPFGSGIKRIKPPNRLIDHDGWQEIYTGKTIWVYDATSNQDGCARLVSQKSAEAPYGTATGDSWRAKATHLPELQANIASGAIKIDFGGMDRWDHNERQRNLQEATLPMQ
;
A
#
# COMPACT_ATOMS: atom_id res chain seq x y z
N MET A 1 16.10 -5.37 -8.94
CA MET A 1 15.06 -5.07 -7.94
C MET A 1 15.01 -6.22 -6.93
N ALA A 2 16.08 -6.45 -6.15
CA ALA A 2 16.27 -7.75 -5.48
C ALA A 2 17.20 -7.73 -4.23
N ASP A 3 17.24 -6.66 -3.43
CA ASP A 3 18.23 -6.59 -2.33
C ASP A 3 17.67 -6.28 -0.92
N SER A 4 16.37 -6.02 -0.77
CA SER A 4 15.77 -5.71 0.54
C SER A 4 14.88 -6.80 1.14
N ASP A 5 14.45 -7.79 0.36
CA ASP A 5 13.51 -8.84 0.83
C ASP A 5 14.19 -10.11 1.36
N THR A 6 15.52 -10.11 1.50
CA THR A 6 16.26 -11.32 1.86
C THR A 6 16.27 -11.60 3.36
N LEU A 7 16.30 -10.60 4.26
CA LEU A 7 16.39 -10.88 5.70
C LEU A 7 15.09 -11.48 6.24
N PHE A 8 13.97 -10.79 6.03
CA PHE A 8 12.72 -11.20 6.64
C PHE A 8 12.21 -12.52 6.06
N ALA A 9 12.42 -12.76 4.76
CA ALA A 9 12.17 -14.06 4.16
C ALA A 9 13.00 -15.19 4.80
N ARG A 10 14.30 -14.96 5.09
CA ARG A 10 15.14 -15.92 5.83
C ARG A 10 14.63 -16.15 7.26
N LEU A 11 14.20 -15.10 7.95
CA LEU A 11 13.58 -15.22 9.27
C LEU A 11 12.31 -16.08 9.20
N CYS A 12 11.43 -15.82 8.23
CA CYS A 12 10.21 -16.59 8.03
C CYS A 12 10.54 -18.06 7.68
N ALA A 13 11.49 -18.32 6.78
CA ALA A 13 11.91 -19.68 6.43
C ALA A 13 12.37 -20.49 7.65
N SER A 14 12.96 -19.83 8.66
CA SER A 14 13.43 -20.46 9.90
C SER A 14 12.34 -20.61 10.97
N ARG A 15 11.46 -19.61 11.13
CA ARG A 15 10.55 -19.50 12.29
C ARG A 15 9.08 -19.75 11.99
N TYR A 16 8.65 -19.50 10.76
CA TYR A 16 7.22 -19.42 10.43
C TYR A 16 6.49 -20.75 10.68
N ALA A 17 7.09 -21.89 10.34
CA ALA A 17 6.47 -23.21 10.57
C ALA A 17 6.20 -23.48 12.07
N LEU A 18 7.13 -23.09 12.95
CA LEU A 18 6.97 -23.20 14.40
C LEU A 18 5.85 -22.28 14.90
N ILE A 19 5.81 -21.03 14.43
CA ILE A 19 4.77 -20.06 14.80
C ILE A 19 3.40 -20.53 14.31
N LYS A 20 3.30 -21.05 13.09
CA LYS A 20 2.07 -21.64 12.53
C LYS A 20 1.57 -22.80 13.37
N ALA A 21 2.45 -23.69 13.83
CA ALA A 21 2.09 -24.81 14.70
C ALA A 21 1.56 -24.33 16.07
N ASN A 22 2.12 -23.24 16.62
CA ASN A 22 1.68 -22.67 17.90
C ASN A 22 0.43 -21.78 17.78
N HIS A 23 0.14 -21.26 16.58
CA HIS A 23 -0.96 -20.35 16.30
C HIS A 23 -1.76 -20.79 15.04
N PRO A 24 -2.39 -21.98 15.06
CA PRO A 24 -3.05 -22.55 13.88
C PRO A 24 -4.27 -21.76 13.42
N GLY A 25 -4.90 -20.97 14.29
CA GLY A 25 -6.08 -20.14 13.96
C GLY A 25 -5.77 -18.76 13.38
N GLU A 26 -4.51 -18.35 13.31
CA GLU A 26 -4.13 -17.01 12.83
C GLU A 26 -3.83 -16.99 11.32
N GLY A 27 -4.09 -15.87 10.65
CA GLY A 27 -3.73 -15.68 9.25
C GLY A 27 -2.23 -15.45 9.02
N ARG A 28 -1.82 -15.48 7.74
CA ARG A 28 -0.43 -15.25 7.31
C ARG A 28 0.17 -13.95 7.87
N ARG A 29 -0.54 -12.82 7.79
CA ARG A 29 -0.06 -11.50 8.24
C ARG A 29 0.25 -11.50 9.74
N LYS A 30 -0.68 -12.01 10.55
CA LYS A 30 -0.50 -12.09 12.02
C LYS A 30 0.66 -13.02 12.41
N ARG A 31 0.82 -14.16 11.71
CA ARG A 31 1.97 -15.06 11.93
C ARG A 31 3.30 -14.41 11.53
N LYS A 32 3.38 -13.72 10.38
CA LYS A 32 4.58 -12.94 9.99
C LYS A 32 4.90 -11.86 11.02
N LEU A 33 3.88 -11.17 11.54
CA LEU A 33 4.08 -10.21 12.61
C LEU A 33 4.65 -10.85 13.89
N ARG A 34 4.24 -12.07 14.26
CA ARG A 34 4.88 -12.80 15.36
C ARG A 34 6.36 -13.11 15.10
N VAL A 35 6.72 -13.48 13.86
CA VAL A 35 8.14 -13.63 13.47
C VAL A 35 8.90 -12.32 13.68
N SER A 36 8.29 -11.19 13.30
CA SER A 36 8.86 -9.85 13.51
C SER A 36 9.04 -9.54 15.01
N GLU A 37 8.03 -9.83 15.84
CA GLU A 37 8.10 -9.61 17.30
C GLU A 37 9.20 -10.45 17.96
N GLU A 38 9.37 -11.71 17.58
CA GLU A 38 10.50 -12.53 18.06
C GLU A 38 11.83 -11.84 17.77
N PHE A 39 12.02 -11.30 16.55
CA PHE A 39 13.22 -10.55 16.19
C PHE A 39 13.39 -9.27 17.02
N TRP A 40 12.32 -8.50 17.24
CA TRP A 40 12.40 -7.25 17.99
C TRP A 40 12.66 -7.45 19.48
N SER A 41 12.27 -8.59 20.05
CA SER A 41 12.52 -8.96 21.44
C SER A 41 13.97 -9.30 21.76
N LEU A 42 14.80 -9.55 20.74
CA LEU A 42 16.21 -9.89 20.90
C LEU A 42 17.08 -8.68 21.28
N SER A 43 18.19 -8.97 21.96
CA SER A 43 19.25 -7.97 22.19
C SER A 43 19.93 -7.58 20.87
N ALA A 44 20.63 -6.44 20.85
CA ALA A 44 21.33 -5.97 19.65
C ALA A 44 22.38 -6.97 19.14
N ASP A 45 23.06 -7.70 20.04
CA ASP A 45 24.06 -8.69 19.66
C ASP A 45 23.43 -10.01 19.21
N ASP A 46 22.32 -10.42 19.83
CA ASP A 46 21.57 -11.59 19.40
C ASP A 46 20.94 -11.39 18.00
N LYS A 47 20.46 -10.18 17.68
CA LYS A 47 20.00 -9.83 16.33
C LYS A 47 21.11 -10.00 15.30
N LYS A 48 22.31 -9.49 15.58
CA LYS A 48 23.47 -9.62 14.67
C LYS A 48 23.84 -11.08 14.44
N LYS A 49 23.90 -11.86 15.54
CA LYS A 49 24.21 -13.28 15.48
C LYS A 49 23.15 -14.05 14.68
N LEU A 50 21.88 -13.82 14.97
CA LEU A 50 20.78 -14.44 14.22
C LEU A 50 20.89 -14.16 12.72
N VAL A 51 21.10 -12.90 12.32
CA VAL A 51 21.22 -12.51 10.91
C VAL A 51 22.38 -13.22 10.19
N GLN A 52 23.48 -13.47 10.90
CA GLN A 52 24.63 -14.22 10.40
C GLN A 52 24.33 -15.71 10.27
N ASP A 53 23.64 -16.29 11.25
CA ASP A 53 23.36 -17.73 11.35
C ASP A 53 22.15 -18.19 10.50
N LEU A 54 21.32 -17.25 10.02
CA LEU A 54 20.14 -17.58 9.21
C LEU A 54 20.53 -18.33 7.92
N PRO A 55 19.78 -19.36 7.50
CA PRO A 55 20.03 -20.04 6.24
C PRO A 55 19.84 -19.08 5.06
N ALA A 56 20.42 -19.42 3.90
CA ALA A 56 20.10 -18.73 2.65
C ALA A 56 18.61 -18.94 2.32
N PHE A 57 17.97 -17.92 1.74
CA PHE A 57 16.59 -18.01 1.26
C PHE A 57 16.60 -18.40 -0.21
N ASP A 58 15.91 -19.49 -0.54
CA ASP A 58 15.66 -19.89 -1.93
C ASP A 58 14.25 -19.45 -2.33
N PRO A 59 14.09 -18.41 -3.17
CA PRO A 59 12.76 -17.93 -3.56
C PRO A 59 11.93 -18.96 -4.33
N ASN A 60 12.55 -20.03 -4.85
CA ASN A 60 11.85 -21.09 -5.57
C ASN A 60 11.40 -22.24 -4.65
N ALA A 61 11.83 -22.24 -3.39
CA ALA A 61 11.38 -23.24 -2.44
C ALA A 61 9.93 -22.97 -2.00
N PRO A 62 9.11 -24.02 -1.82
CA PRO A 62 7.69 -23.88 -1.49
C PRO A 62 7.51 -23.57 0.00
N TYR A 63 7.83 -22.35 0.41
CA TYR A 63 7.63 -21.94 1.80
C TYR A 63 6.17 -21.57 2.08
N ASP A 64 5.60 -22.15 3.14
CA ASP A 64 4.22 -21.88 3.60
C ASP A 64 3.90 -20.39 3.71
N PHE A 65 4.83 -19.54 4.18
CA PHE A 65 4.56 -18.11 4.37
C PHE A 65 4.36 -17.33 3.06
N LEU A 66 4.62 -17.93 1.91
CA LEU A 66 4.38 -17.38 0.58
C LEU A 66 2.99 -17.76 0.04
N THR A 67 2.45 -18.91 0.47
CA THR A 67 1.22 -19.49 -0.09
C THR A 67 0.06 -19.59 0.90
N ASP A 68 0.34 -19.47 2.21
CA ASP A 68 -0.68 -19.47 3.25
C ASP A 68 -1.65 -18.29 3.05
N GLY A 69 -2.95 -18.58 3.08
CA GLY A 69 -3.98 -17.57 3.02
C GLY A 69 -4.06 -16.73 4.30
N ASP A 70 -4.61 -15.53 4.17
CA ASP A 70 -4.93 -14.64 5.27
C ASP A 70 -6.39 -14.18 5.19
N PRO A 71 -7.09 -14.00 6.33
CA PRO A 71 -8.47 -13.51 6.33
C PRO A 71 -8.67 -12.18 5.59
N ALA A 72 -7.65 -11.30 5.55
CA ALA A 72 -7.74 -10.03 4.87
C ALA A 72 -7.41 -10.10 3.36
N ASP A 73 -7.00 -11.25 2.80
CA ASP A 73 -6.62 -11.37 1.39
C ASP A 73 -7.77 -11.01 0.43
N GLU A 74 -9.01 -11.33 0.80
CA GLU A 74 -10.21 -11.01 0.00
C GLU A 74 -10.49 -9.52 -0.12
N VAL A 75 -9.94 -8.69 0.78
CA VAL A 75 -10.13 -7.22 0.79
C VAL A 75 -8.84 -6.45 0.49
N THR A 76 -7.75 -7.16 0.20
CA THR A 76 -6.42 -6.58 -0.03
C THR A 76 -5.81 -7.07 -1.33
N ASP A 77 -5.34 -8.31 -1.38
CA ASP A 77 -4.55 -8.84 -2.51
C ASP A 77 -5.42 -9.23 -3.70
N LYS A 78 -6.67 -9.68 -3.46
CA LYS A 78 -7.57 -10.20 -4.49
C LYS A 78 -8.49 -9.15 -5.13
N VAL A 79 -8.59 -7.96 -4.53
CA VAL A 79 -9.43 -6.87 -5.06
C VAL A 79 -8.71 -6.13 -6.18
N PRO A 80 -9.41 -5.45 -7.09
CA PRO A 80 -8.77 -4.60 -8.09
C PRO A 80 -8.12 -3.35 -7.45
N GLY A 81 -7.26 -2.68 -8.22
CA GLY A 81 -6.60 -1.42 -7.85
C GLY A 81 -5.40 -1.53 -6.94
N GLU A 82 -4.55 -0.51 -6.98
CA GLU A 82 -3.25 -0.45 -6.28
C GLU A 82 -3.34 0.25 -4.92
N GLY A 83 -4.42 1.01 -4.70
CA GLY A 83 -4.73 1.71 -3.45
C GLY A 83 -5.92 1.11 -2.70
N LEU A 84 -5.89 1.19 -1.37
CA LEU A 84 -6.98 0.86 -0.47
C LEU A 84 -7.43 2.12 0.27
N ILE A 85 -8.69 2.51 0.15
CA ILE A 85 -9.29 3.57 0.97
C ILE A 85 -10.04 2.91 2.12
N VAL A 86 -9.57 3.12 3.35
CA VAL A 86 -10.13 2.53 4.56
C VAL A 86 -10.96 3.58 5.29
N ARG A 87 -12.27 3.36 5.37
CA ARG A 87 -13.15 4.20 6.18
C ARG A 87 -13.06 3.81 7.65
N THR A 88 -12.70 4.77 8.50
CA THR A 88 -12.51 4.54 9.94
C THR A 88 -13.46 5.38 10.80
N ASP A 89 -14.06 6.41 10.21
CA ASP A 89 -15.12 7.20 10.83
C ASP A 89 -16.44 7.08 10.05
N TYR A 90 -17.51 6.87 10.81
CA TYR A 90 -18.87 6.65 10.30
C TYR A 90 -19.85 7.71 10.81
N SER A 91 -19.35 8.82 11.36
CA SER A 91 -20.19 9.83 12.01
C SER A 91 -20.96 10.71 11.02
N ASN A 92 -20.48 10.81 9.77
CA ASN A 92 -21.06 11.67 8.74
C ASN A 92 -21.14 10.95 7.37
N GLU A 93 -22.31 10.41 7.05
CA GLU A 93 -22.51 9.71 5.76
C GLU A 93 -22.49 10.66 4.57
N THR A 94 -23.03 11.89 4.72
CA THR A 94 -23.04 12.88 3.64
C THR A 94 -21.62 13.28 3.22
N ALA A 95 -20.73 13.50 4.19
CA ALA A 95 -19.33 13.82 3.91
C ALA A 95 -18.59 12.64 3.27
N TRP A 96 -18.89 11.41 3.70
CA TRP A 96 -18.34 10.20 3.10
C TRP A 96 -18.78 10.02 1.64
N THR A 97 -20.07 10.15 1.35
CA THR A 97 -20.59 10.06 -0.03
C THR A 97 -19.97 11.14 -0.90
N THR A 98 -19.93 12.40 -0.42
CA THR A 98 -19.30 13.52 -1.15
C THR A 98 -17.82 13.25 -1.44
N PHE A 99 -17.11 12.63 -0.50
CA PHE A 99 -15.72 12.25 -0.69
C PHE A 99 -15.59 11.17 -1.77
N CYS A 100 -16.40 10.12 -1.73
CA CYS A 100 -16.38 9.05 -2.71
C CYS A 100 -16.71 9.55 -4.11
N ASP A 101 -17.70 10.43 -4.24
CA ASP A 101 -18.09 11.02 -5.53
C ASP A 101 -16.95 11.83 -6.13
N LYS A 102 -16.25 12.63 -5.32
CA LYS A 102 -15.07 13.39 -5.78
C LYS A 102 -13.89 12.51 -6.18
N VAL A 103 -13.69 11.38 -5.50
CA VAL A 103 -12.64 10.42 -5.90
C VAL A 103 -13.01 9.77 -7.23
N ARG A 104 -14.29 9.42 -7.43
CA ARG A 104 -14.77 8.82 -8.67
C ARG A 104 -14.68 9.80 -9.84
N GLU A 105 -15.20 11.01 -9.68
CA GLU A 105 -15.14 12.10 -10.67
C GLU A 105 -13.69 12.36 -11.10
N ALA A 106 -12.77 12.53 -10.14
CA ALA A 106 -11.35 12.75 -10.45
C ALA A 106 -10.67 11.52 -11.09
N GLN A 107 -11.18 10.31 -10.87
CA GLN A 107 -10.67 9.11 -11.53
C GLN A 107 -11.18 9.05 -12.97
N GLU A 108 -12.45 9.36 -13.19
CA GLU A 108 -13.04 9.46 -14.53
C GLU A 108 -12.32 10.52 -15.36
N GLU A 109 -12.10 11.73 -14.81
CA GLU A 109 -11.33 12.81 -15.47
C GLU A 109 -9.92 12.37 -15.88
N LEU A 110 -9.23 11.62 -15.00
CA LEU A 110 -7.87 11.14 -15.26
C LEU A 110 -7.79 10.17 -16.45
N PHE A 111 -8.83 9.39 -16.67
CA PHE A 111 -8.88 8.41 -17.76
C PHE A 111 -9.63 8.90 -19.00
N SER A 112 -10.49 9.94 -18.88
CA SER A 112 -11.14 10.57 -20.02
C SER A 112 -10.19 11.46 -20.84
N ASP A 113 -9.14 11.99 -20.22
CA ASP A 113 -8.15 12.87 -20.86
C ASP A 113 -7.03 12.11 -21.61
N SER A 114 -7.19 10.81 -21.88
CA SER A 114 -6.32 10.15 -22.86
C SER A 114 -6.52 10.85 -24.20
N PRO A 115 -5.46 11.42 -24.81
CA PRO A 115 -5.61 12.06 -26.10
C PRO A 115 -6.15 11.01 -27.05
N GLU A 116 -7.36 11.26 -27.56
CA GLU A 116 -7.81 10.70 -28.81
C GLU A 116 -6.60 10.71 -29.74
N THR A 117 -6.24 9.52 -30.23
CA THR A 117 -5.28 9.35 -31.32
C THR A 117 -5.50 10.48 -32.33
N PRO A 118 -4.45 11.18 -32.80
CA PRO A 118 -4.62 12.18 -33.84
C PRO A 118 -4.86 11.48 -35.17
N GLU A 119 -6.02 10.83 -35.28
CA GLU A 119 -6.64 10.48 -36.53
C GLU A 119 -7.78 11.47 -36.73
N GLU A 120 -7.76 12.13 -37.90
CA GLU A 120 -8.80 13.05 -38.38
C GLU A 120 -8.71 14.52 -37.92
N ALA A 121 -7.66 15.19 -38.39
CA ALA A 121 -7.78 16.59 -38.84
C ALA A 121 -7.61 16.66 -40.36
N ASP A 122 -8.73 16.48 -41.05
CA ASP A 122 -9.15 16.99 -42.36
C ASP A 122 -8.09 17.51 -43.37
N MET A 123 -7.97 16.75 -44.48
CA MET A 123 -8.20 17.17 -45.87
C MET A 123 -7.62 18.52 -46.36
N ALA A 124 -6.61 18.46 -47.24
CA ALA A 124 -6.63 19.17 -48.53
C ALA A 124 -5.50 18.76 -49.50
N ALA A 125 -5.90 18.49 -50.75
CA ALA A 125 -5.21 18.64 -52.04
C ALA A 125 -4.56 17.42 -52.73
N ASP A 126 -5.35 16.85 -53.66
CA ASP A 126 -5.04 16.52 -55.08
C ASP A 126 -3.82 15.65 -55.44
N ALA A 127 -4.05 14.44 -55.99
CA ALA A 127 -4.28 14.25 -57.43
C ALA A 127 -4.11 12.78 -57.89
N ASP A 128 -5.06 12.35 -58.73
CA ASP A 128 -4.98 11.39 -59.85
C ASP A 128 -4.96 9.85 -59.65
N ALA A 129 -6.12 9.29 -60.01
CA ALA A 129 -6.37 8.20 -60.97
C ALA A 129 -5.91 6.75 -60.64
N ASP A 130 -6.85 5.80 -60.56
CA ASP A 130 -7.36 5.07 -61.75
C ASP A 130 -8.56 4.15 -61.39
N GLU A 131 -9.48 3.98 -62.33
CA GLU A 131 -10.70 3.16 -62.24
C GLU A 131 -10.41 1.67 -62.55
N SER A 132 -10.96 0.75 -61.76
CA SER A 132 -11.58 -0.51 -62.22
C SER A 132 -12.24 -1.22 -61.02
N ASP A 133 -13.56 -1.34 -60.95
CA ASP A 133 -14.53 -2.21 -61.66
C ASP A 133 -14.84 -3.50 -60.86
N ALA A 134 -16.13 -3.62 -60.51
CA ALA A 134 -16.95 -4.80 -60.17
C ALA A 134 -16.47 -5.86 -59.15
N ASP A 135 -17.22 -6.07 -58.04
CA ASP A 135 -18.33 -7.06 -58.00
C ASP A 135 -18.91 -7.22 -56.58
N GLU A 136 -20.23 -7.44 -56.54
CA GLU A 136 -21.05 -7.73 -55.36
C GLU A 136 -20.77 -9.12 -54.76
N ALA A 137 -20.66 -9.22 -53.43
CA ALA A 137 -21.12 -10.40 -52.69
C ALA A 137 -21.37 -10.03 -51.22
N MET A 138 -22.63 -10.18 -50.80
CA MET A 138 -23.04 -10.17 -49.40
C MET A 138 -22.43 -11.38 -48.69
N ASP A 139 -21.85 -11.17 -47.51
CA ASP A 139 -21.88 -12.19 -46.47
C ASP A 139 -22.15 -11.52 -45.12
N GLU A 140 -23.24 -11.98 -44.52
CA GLU A 140 -23.67 -11.67 -43.17
C GLU A 140 -22.77 -12.47 -42.23
N ASP A 141 -21.85 -11.81 -41.52
CA ASP A 141 -21.39 -12.33 -40.24
C ASP A 141 -21.35 -11.15 -39.26
N GLN A 142 -22.47 -11.05 -38.56
CA GLN A 142 -22.72 -10.20 -37.43
C GLN A 142 -21.91 -10.78 -36.26
N ASP A 143 -20.61 -10.53 -36.26
CA ASP A 143 -19.78 -10.68 -35.08
C ASP A 143 -20.18 -9.57 -34.10
N GLU A 144 -21.18 -9.86 -33.27
CA GLU A 144 -21.34 -9.25 -31.96
C GLU A 144 -20.10 -9.63 -31.14
N ASP A 145 -18.97 -8.98 -31.44
CA ASP A 145 -17.93 -8.77 -30.44
C ASP A 145 -18.61 -7.93 -29.36
N ASP A 146 -19.13 -8.62 -28.34
CA ASP A 146 -19.28 -8.11 -26.99
C ASP A 146 -17.89 -7.62 -26.55
N GLU A 147 -17.52 -6.42 -27.02
CA GLU A 147 -16.62 -5.54 -26.32
C GLU A 147 -17.27 -5.32 -24.96
N GLU A 148 -16.97 -6.21 -24.01
CA GLU A 148 -17.11 -5.93 -22.59
C GLU A 148 -16.41 -4.58 -22.40
N GLU A 149 -17.22 -3.51 -22.38
CA GLU A 149 -16.80 -2.13 -22.17
C GLU A 149 -15.89 -2.17 -20.95
N GLU A 150 -14.57 -2.21 -21.20
CA GLU A 150 -13.57 -2.45 -20.17
C GLU A 150 -13.54 -1.14 -19.39
N GLY A 151 -14.38 -1.09 -18.34
CA GLY A 151 -14.60 0.12 -17.57
C GLY A 151 -13.28 0.73 -17.12
N PRO A 152 -13.24 2.04 -16.87
CA PRO A 152 -12.00 2.75 -16.61
C PRO A 152 -11.18 2.06 -15.50
N PRO A 153 -9.84 2.04 -15.61
CA PRO A 153 -9.00 1.33 -14.66
C PRO A 153 -9.33 1.69 -13.21
N VAL A 154 -9.59 0.68 -12.39
CA VAL A 154 -9.91 0.87 -10.97
C VAL A 154 -8.61 1.13 -10.20
N LEU A 155 -8.41 2.35 -9.70
CA LEU A 155 -7.21 2.69 -8.92
C LEU A 155 -7.35 2.33 -7.44
N PHE A 156 -8.58 2.39 -6.92
CA PHE A 156 -8.87 2.20 -5.50
C PHE A 156 -9.90 1.11 -5.25
N HIS A 157 -9.62 0.27 -4.25
CA HIS A 157 -10.65 -0.49 -3.56
C HIS A 157 -11.05 0.23 -2.27
N ILE A 158 -12.35 0.36 -2.04
CA ILE A 158 -12.90 1.06 -0.87
C ILE A 158 -13.35 0.03 0.17
N ILE A 159 -12.70 0.05 1.33
CA ILE A 159 -13.07 -0.76 2.49
C ILE A 159 -14.06 0.06 3.34
N ASN A 160 -15.35 -0.24 3.16
CA ASN A 160 -16.46 0.34 3.91
C ASN A 160 -17.37 -0.78 4.45
N PRO A 161 -17.09 -1.32 5.65
CA PRO A 161 -17.89 -2.36 6.29
C PRO A 161 -19.35 -1.93 6.42
N SER A 162 -20.27 -2.76 5.95
CA SER A 162 -21.70 -2.47 6.00
C SER A 162 -22.35 -2.93 7.30
N ASP A 163 -21.86 -4.03 7.89
CA ASP A 163 -22.38 -4.59 9.14
C ASP A 163 -21.92 -3.76 10.35
N PRO A 164 -22.82 -3.31 11.23
CA PRO A 164 -22.46 -2.64 12.48
C PRO A 164 -21.49 -3.43 13.36
N SER A 165 -21.50 -4.77 13.32
CA SER A 165 -20.57 -5.62 14.07
C SER A 165 -19.16 -5.62 13.49
N ASP A 166 -19.02 -5.58 12.16
CA ASP A 166 -17.72 -5.41 11.49
C ASP A 166 -17.21 -3.97 11.60
N ARG A 167 -18.12 -3.01 11.52
CA ARG A 167 -17.84 -1.62 11.88
C ARG A 167 -17.36 -1.56 13.31
N LEU A 168 -18.00 -2.26 14.25
CA LEU A 168 -17.55 -2.37 15.64
C LEU A 168 -16.23 -3.09 15.75
N GLN A 169 -15.90 -4.11 14.96
CA GLN A 169 -14.54 -4.67 15.00
C GLN A 169 -13.50 -3.64 14.55
N LEU A 170 -13.78 -2.88 13.49
CA LEU A 170 -12.92 -1.79 13.00
C LEU A 170 -13.00 -0.51 13.84
N SER A 171 -14.09 -0.30 14.60
CA SER A 171 -14.38 0.88 15.42
C SER A 171 -14.26 0.62 16.92
N HIS A 172 -14.04 -0.61 17.37
CA HIS A 172 -13.41 -0.92 18.65
C HIS A 172 -11.94 -0.48 18.57
N PHE A 173 -11.38 -0.44 17.36
CA PHE A 173 -10.25 0.43 16.99
C PHE A 173 -10.73 1.80 16.50
N SER A 174 -11.68 2.43 17.20
CA SER A 174 -12.12 3.80 16.88
C SER A 174 -10.86 4.66 16.83
N HIS A 175 -10.56 5.19 15.64
CA HIS A 175 -9.24 5.69 15.27
C HIS A 175 -8.20 4.58 15.13
N ILE A 176 -8.28 3.70 14.13
CA ILE A 176 -7.16 2.79 13.84
C ILE A 176 -5.91 3.67 13.58
N SER A 177 -4.81 3.35 14.26
CA SER A 177 -3.56 4.04 13.96
C SER A 177 -3.09 3.62 12.57
N ASN A 178 -2.23 4.42 11.95
CA ASN A 178 -1.58 4.03 10.71
C ASN A 178 -0.84 2.70 10.85
N LEU A 179 -0.17 2.47 11.99
CA LEU A 179 0.53 1.23 12.26
C LEU A 179 -0.43 0.04 12.33
N ALA A 180 -1.57 0.18 13.01
CA ALA A 180 -2.57 -0.87 13.09
C ALA A 180 -3.19 -1.18 11.71
N ALA A 181 -3.43 -0.16 10.88
CA ALA A 181 -3.91 -0.35 9.51
C ALA A 181 -2.89 -1.12 8.66
N LEU A 182 -1.60 -0.76 8.75
CA LEU A 182 -0.52 -1.46 8.08
C LEU A 182 -0.41 -2.92 8.54
N ARG A 183 -0.53 -3.19 9.83
CA ARG A 183 -0.50 -4.56 10.40
C ARG A 183 -1.66 -5.43 9.94
N LEU A 184 -2.81 -4.81 9.71
CA LEU A 184 -4.02 -5.51 9.29
C LEU A 184 -4.01 -5.82 7.79
N LEU A 185 -3.61 -4.85 6.96
CA LEU A 185 -3.81 -4.91 5.52
C LEU A 185 -2.55 -5.26 4.72
N ASN A 186 -1.37 -5.12 5.32
CA ASN A 186 -0.10 -5.36 4.64
C ASN A 186 0.74 -6.42 5.35
N ASP A 187 1.60 -7.07 4.58
CA ASP A 187 2.59 -7.98 5.14
C ASP A 187 3.72 -7.16 5.79
N VAL A 188 4.08 -7.50 7.02
CA VAL A 188 5.26 -6.92 7.67
C VAL A 188 6.53 -7.45 7.03
N SER A 189 7.58 -6.64 7.06
CA SER A 189 8.95 -7.04 6.74
C SER A 189 9.95 -6.29 7.63
N ILE A 190 11.18 -6.76 7.66
CA ILE A 190 12.29 -6.15 8.39
C ILE A 190 13.43 -5.91 7.42
N ARG A 191 13.96 -4.70 7.45
CA ARG A 191 15.08 -4.27 6.60
C ARG A 191 16.12 -3.52 7.42
N LYS A 192 17.27 -3.25 6.79
CA LYS A 192 18.25 -2.32 7.37
C LYS A 192 17.66 -0.91 7.44
N ALA A 193 17.81 -0.27 8.58
CA ALA A 193 17.44 1.14 8.74
C ALA A 193 18.34 2.01 7.83
N PRO A 194 17.82 3.09 7.23
CA PRO A 194 18.64 4.06 6.53
C PRO A 194 19.76 4.57 7.44
N LEU A 195 20.94 4.85 6.88
CA LEU A 195 22.03 5.44 7.64
C LEU A 195 21.85 6.97 7.69
N PRO A 196 22.18 7.63 8.81
CA PRO A 196 22.29 9.08 8.83
C PRO A 196 23.26 9.57 7.74
N PRO A 197 22.92 10.62 6.97
CA PRO A 197 23.79 11.13 5.92
C PRO A 197 25.16 11.53 6.48
N PHE A 198 26.24 11.05 5.85
CA PHE A 198 27.60 11.30 6.32
C PHE A 198 27.89 12.81 6.37
N GLY A 199 28.49 13.29 7.45
CA GLY A 199 28.83 14.71 7.62
C GLY A 199 27.65 15.65 7.94
N SER A 200 26.41 15.17 8.01
CA SER A 200 25.24 16.00 8.34
C SER A 200 25.11 16.39 9.82
N GLY A 201 25.90 15.77 10.69
CA GLY A 201 25.77 15.92 12.15
C GLY A 201 24.50 15.28 12.74
N ILE A 202 23.64 14.69 11.91
CA ILE A 202 22.41 14.01 12.33
C ILE A 202 22.80 12.77 13.14
N LYS A 203 22.40 12.77 14.42
CA LYS A 203 22.61 11.64 15.32
C LYS A 203 21.50 10.62 15.14
N ARG A 204 21.81 9.37 15.46
CA ARG A 204 20.78 8.33 15.52
C ARG A 204 19.70 8.69 16.53
N ILE A 205 18.46 8.35 16.22
CA ILE A 205 17.31 8.67 17.07
C ILE A 205 17.44 8.03 18.46
N LYS A 206 17.04 8.79 19.49
CA LYS A 206 17.02 8.33 20.88
C LYS A 206 15.71 8.79 21.55
N PRO A 207 14.94 7.89 22.19
CA PRO A 207 15.16 6.44 22.27
C PRO A 207 15.03 5.78 20.88
N PRO A 208 15.70 4.64 20.66
CA PRO A 208 15.60 3.93 19.40
C PRO A 208 14.20 3.34 19.22
N ASN A 209 13.72 3.24 17.99
CA ASN A 209 12.35 2.76 17.69
C ASN A 209 12.33 1.97 16.39
N ARG A 210 11.67 0.81 16.39
CA ARG A 210 11.63 -0.11 15.24
C ARG A 210 11.02 0.49 13.98
N LEU A 211 10.16 1.51 14.08
CA LEU A 211 9.60 2.17 12.91
C LEU A 211 10.58 3.14 12.25
N ILE A 212 11.73 3.45 12.86
CA ILE A 212 12.71 4.41 12.34
C ILE A 212 14.10 3.76 12.23
N ASP A 213 14.68 3.42 13.39
CA ASP A 213 15.98 2.80 13.55
C ASP A 213 16.06 2.20 14.96
N HIS A 214 16.11 0.88 15.03
CA HIS A 214 16.36 0.13 16.25
C HIS A 214 17.44 -0.91 15.98
N ASP A 215 18.62 -0.70 16.58
CA ASP A 215 19.82 -1.52 16.34
C ASP A 215 20.27 -1.60 14.87
N GLY A 216 19.96 -0.59 14.05
CA GLY A 216 20.24 -0.59 12.62
C GLY A 216 19.22 -1.33 11.76
N TRP A 217 18.08 -1.72 12.34
CA TRP A 217 16.97 -2.36 11.65
C TRP A 217 15.71 -1.50 11.71
N GLN A 218 14.82 -1.73 10.75
CA GLN A 218 13.53 -1.06 10.68
C GLN A 218 12.43 -2.03 10.25
N GLU A 219 11.27 -1.92 10.89
CA GLU A 219 10.01 -2.54 10.51
C GLU A 219 9.37 -1.76 9.36
N ILE A 220 8.99 -2.47 8.30
CA ILE A 220 8.31 -1.93 7.11
C ILE A 220 7.15 -2.84 6.73
N TYR A 221 6.36 -2.38 5.75
CA TYR A 221 5.21 -3.11 5.25
C TYR A 221 5.23 -3.18 3.72
N THR A 222 4.68 -4.26 3.18
CA THR A 222 4.58 -4.55 1.75
C THR A 222 3.14 -4.92 1.38
N GLY A 223 2.67 -4.43 0.24
CA GLY A 223 1.30 -4.62 -0.26
C GLY A 223 0.75 -3.32 -0.83
N LYS A 224 -0.56 -3.26 -1.06
CA LYS A 224 -1.25 -2.08 -1.60
C LYS A 224 -1.11 -0.84 -0.73
N THR A 225 -1.15 0.33 -1.37
CA THR A 225 -1.03 1.63 -0.69
C THR A 225 -2.27 1.89 0.17
N ILE A 226 -2.09 2.26 1.44
CA ILE A 226 -3.21 2.54 2.35
C ILE A 226 -3.50 4.04 2.42
N TRP A 227 -4.77 4.38 2.21
CA TRP A 227 -5.37 5.68 2.45
C TRP A 227 -6.42 5.55 3.55
N VAL A 228 -6.36 6.42 4.56
CA VAL A 228 -7.29 6.39 5.69
C VAL A 228 -8.24 7.58 5.61
N TYR A 229 -9.54 7.29 5.62
CA TYR A 229 -10.61 8.28 5.83
C TYR A 229 -11.03 8.25 7.30
N ASP A 230 -10.82 9.35 8.01
CA ASP A 230 -11.06 9.47 9.46
C ASP A 230 -11.98 10.65 9.82
N ALA A 231 -12.13 10.95 11.12
CA ALA A 231 -13.01 12.00 11.59
C ALA A 231 -12.65 13.40 11.04
N THR A 232 -11.36 13.65 10.77
CA THR A 232 -10.91 14.91 10.16
C THR A 232 -11.21 14.95 8.67
N SER A 233 -11.21 13.79 7.99
CA SER A 233 -11.64 13.65 6.59
C SER A 233 -13.05 14.18 6.33
N ASN A 234 -13.95 14.09 7.31
CA ASN A 234 -15.29 14.67 7.20
C ASN A 234 -15.29 16.20 7.09
N GLN A 235 -14.24 16.86 7.57
CA GLN A 235 -14.14 18.32 7.64
C GLN A 235 -13.34 18.88 6.46
N ASP A 236 -12.23 18.23 6.12
CA ASP A 236 -11.29 18.72 5.10
C ASP A 236 -11.47 18.06 3.72
N GLY A 237 -12.28 17.00 3.62
CA GLY A 237 -12.47 16.23 2.38
C GLY A 237 -11.19 15.54 1.90
N CYS A 238 -10.25 15.26 2.81
CA CYS A 238 -8.98 14.63 2.51
C CYS A 238 -8.92 13.20 3.01
N ALA A 239 -8.10 12.35 2.40
CA ALA A 239 -7.67 11.10 2.98
C ALA A 239 -6.19 11.18 3.37
N ARG A 240 -5.82 10.40 4.37
CA ARG A 240 -4.47 10.32 4.90
C ARG A 240 -3.72 9.15 4.27
N LEU A 241 -2.70 9.45 3.46
CA LEU A 241 -1.78 8.45 2.92
C LEU A 241 -0.84 7.95 4.02
N VAL A 242 -0.68 6.63 4.13
CA VAL A 242 0.18 5.99 5.11
C VAL A 242 1.48 5.48 4.49
N SER A 243 2.62 5.86 5.06
CA SER A 243 3.94 5.41 4.64
C SER A 243 4.21 3.96 5.03
N GLN A 244 4.43 3.09 4.04
CA GLN A 244 4.73 1.67 4.27
C GLN A 244 6.22 1.38 4.46
N LYS A 245 7.09 2.20 3.85
CA LYS A 245 8.54 2.06 3.88
C LYS A 245 9.21 3.42 3.86
N SER A 246 10.31 3.58 4.59
CA SER A 246 11.16 4.79 4.52
C SER A 246 12.43 4.57 3.68
N ALA A 247 12.42 3.62 2.74
CA ALA A 247 13.66 3.09 2.16
C ALA A 247 14.52 4.07 1.38
N GLU A 248 13.84 5.01 0.77
CA GLU A 248 14.45 6.06 -0.03
C GLU A 248 14.14 7.43 0.58
N ALA A 249 13.55 7.43 1.78
CA ALA A 249 13.28 8.62 2.55
C ALA A 249 14.52 9.00 3.37
N PRO A 250 14.70 10.29 3.70
CA PRO A 250 15.79 10.75 4.55
C PRO A 250 15.77 10.03 5.91
N TYR A 251 16.96 9.90 6.53
CA TYR A 251 17.07 9.34 7.87
C TYR A 251 16.13 10.07 8.84
N GLY A 252 15.34 9.30 9.60
CA GLY A 252 14.37 9.83 10.54
C GLY A 252 12.92 9.75 10.06
N THR A 253 12.63 9.41 8.80
CA THR A 253 11.26 9.07 8.39
C THR A 253 10.84 7.73 9.02
N ALA A 254 9.67 7.71 9.66
CA ALA A 254 9.12 6.53 10.30
C ALA A 254 8.17 5.78 9.34
N THR A 255 8.16 4.47 9.44
CA THR A 255 7.05 3.65 8.94
C THR A 255 5.78 4.05 9.68
N GLY A 256 4.68 4.23 8.95
CA GLY A 256 3.43 4.77 9.48
C GLY A 256 3.38 6.31 9.57
N ASP A 257 4.44 7.04 9.20
CA ASP A 257 4.30 8.48 8.92
C ASP A 257 3.21 8.71 7.86
N SER A 258 2.55 9.86 7.91
CA SER A 258 1.43 10.12 7.00
C SER A 258 1.26 11.58 6.65
N TRP A 259 0.62 11.80 5.50
CA TRP A 259 0.26 13.10 4.94
C TRP A 259 -1.16 13.04 4.36
N ARG A 260 -1.84 14.18 4.28
CA ARG A 260 -3.23 14.29 3.80
C ARG A 260 -3.27 14.85 2.39
N ALA A 261 -4.10 14.25 1.54
CA ALA A 261 -4.41 14.77 0.22
C ALA A 261 -5.93 14.87 0.02
N LYS A 262 -6.36 15.90 -0.71
CA LYS A 262 -7.78 16.12 -1.04
C LYS A 262 -8.28 15.03 -1.99
N ALA A 263 -9.54 14.62 -1.82
CA ALA A 263 -10.21 13.61 -2.65
C ALA A 263 -9.95 13.75 -4.15
N THR A 264 -9.98 14.98 -4.67
CA THR A 264 -9.79 15.28 -6.10
C THR A 264 -8.38 15.01 -6.63
N HIS A 265 -7.36 14.85 -5.78
CA HIS A 265 -5.99 14.57 -6.19
C HIS A 265 -5.58 13.12 -5.93
N LEU A 266 -6.43 12.34 -5.26
CA LEU A 266 -6.12 10.96 -4.90
C LEU A 266 -5.83 10.07 -6.13
N PRO A 267 -6.68 10.06 -7.17
CA PRO A 267 -6.44 9.24 -8.37
C PRO A 267 -5.08 9.52 -9.02
N GLU A 268 -4.77 10.77 -9.30
CA GLU A 268 -3.49 11.18 -9.89
C GLU A 268 -2.30 10.76 -9.00
N LEU A 269 -2.39 11.00 -7.69
CA LEU A 269 -1.34 10.59 -6.75
C LEU A 269 -1.16 9.08 -6.72
N GLN A 270 -2.24 8.30 -6.69
CA GLN A 270 -2.17 6.85 -6.65
C GLN A 270 -1.59 6.27 -7.95
N ALA A 271 -2.00 6.79 -9.11
CA ALA A 271 -1.43 6.38 -10.40
C ALA A 271 0.07 6.67 -10.48
N ASN A 272 0.49 7.86 -10.02
CA ASN A 272 1.90 8.25 -9.99
C ASN A 272 2.74 7.44 -8.98
N ILE A 273 2.16 7.05 -7.84
CA ILE A 273 2.81 6.17 -6.86
C ILE A 273 2.96 4.76 -7.43
N ALA A 274 1.89 4.23 -8.04
CA ALA A 274 1.87 2.88 -8.61
C ALA A 274 2.84 2.72 -9.78
N SER A 275 2.94 3.72 -10.66
CA SER A 275 3.91 3.73 -11.76
C SER A 275 5.37 3.95 -11.31
N GLY A 276 5.56 4.36 -10.04
CA GLY A 276 6.86 4.76 -9.51
C GLY A 276 7.36 6.11 -10.03
N ALA A 277 6.51 6.88 -10.74
CA ALA A 277 6.83 8.22 -11.23
C ALA A 277 7.07 9.21 -10.08
N ILE A 278 6.28 9.10 -9.00
CA ILE A 278 6.52 9.85 -7.76
C ILE A 278 6.88 8.92 -6.62
N LYS A 279 7.74 9.44 -5.75
CA LYS A 279 8.01 8.85 -4.44
C LYS A 279 7.70 9.92 -3.42
N ILE A 280 6.74 9.65 -2.56
CA ILE A 280 6.35 10.62 -1.54
C ILE A 280 7.42 10.60 -0.46
N ASP A 281 8.24 11.64 -0.44
CA ASP A 281 9.14 11.92 0.66
C ASP A 281 8.35 12.70 1.73
N PHE A 282 8.26 12.13 2.93
CA PHE A 282 7.61 12.83 4.04
C PHE A 282 8.50 13.95 4.62
N GLY A 283 9.43 14.49 3.81
CA GLY A 283 10.15 15.76 4.00
C GLY A 283 11.01 15.92 5.25
N GLY A 284 11.20 14.89 6.07
CA GLY A 284 11.81 15.07 7.39
C GLY A 284 10.87 15.82 8.35
N MET A 285 11.40 16.55 9.34
CA MET A 285 10.70 16.96 10.57
C MET A 285 9.40 17.80 10.43
N ASP A 286 9.05 18.34 9.26
CA ASP A 286 8.01 19.39 9.15
C ASP A 286 6.72 19.02 8.38
N ARG A 287 6.54 17.81 7.85
CA ARG A 287 5.41 17.51 6.93
C ARG A 287 4.53 16.30 7.27
N TRP A 288 4.86 15.53 8.30
CA TRP A 288 4.04 14.41 8.77
C TRP A 288 3.14 14.82 9.95
N ASP A 289 2.02 14.14 10.09
CA ASP A 289 1.13 14.31 11.25
C ASP A 289 1.85 13.90 12.55
N HIS A 290 2.20 14.89 13.38
CA HIS A 290 2.99 14.66 14.58
C HIS A 290 2.27 13.80 15.62
N ASN A 291 0.96 14.00 15.77
CA ASN A 291 0.17 13.25 16.73
C ASN A 291 0.09 11.79 16.32
N GLU A 292 -0.12 11.54 15.03
CA GLU A 292 -0.17 10.18 14.50
C GLU A 292 1.19 9.48 14.60
N ARG A 293 2.29 10.16 14.28
CA ARG A 293 3.61 9.55 14.46
C ARG A 293 3.88 9.22 15.92
N GLN A 294 3.62 10.14 16.84
CA GLN A 294 3.82 9.86 18.27
C GLN A 294 3.01 8.64 18.71
N ARG A 295 1.77 8.52 18.25
CA ARG A 295 0.91 7.37 18.49
C ARG A 295 1.50 6.08 17.92
N ASN A 296 1.94 6.08 16.66
CA ASN A 296 2.56 4.91 16.02
C ASN A 296 3.83 4.47 16.75
N LEU A 297 4.69 5.43 17.15
CA LEU A 297 5.91 5.13 17.88
C LEU A 297 5.64 4.52 19.26
N GLN A 298 4.58 4.96 19.94
CA GLN A 298 4.12 4.37 21.21
C GLN A 298 3.52 2.98 21.00
N GLU A 299 2.66 2.82 20.00
CA GLU A 299 2.05 1.52 19.70
C GLU A 299 3.09 0.47 19.32
N ALA A 300 4.14 0.88 18.61
CA ALA A 300 5.25 0.02 18.25
C ALA A 300 6.05 -0.52 19.46
N THR A 301 5.93 0.07 20.66
CA THR A 301 6.60 -0.48 21.86
C THR A 301 5.73 -1.47 22.64
N LEU A 302 4.44 -1.58 22.30
CA LEU A 302 3.54 -2.52 22.94
C LEU A 302 3.65 -3.90 22.28
N PRO A 303 3.54 -5.00 23.05
CA PRO A 303 3.39 -6.34 22.48
C PRO A 303 2.14 -6.40 21.60
N MET A 304 2.20 -7.17 20.53
CA MET A 304 1.00 -7.43 19.73
C MET A 304 -0.12 -8.07 20.54
N GLN A 305 -1.34 -7.60 20.32
CA GLN A 305 -2.57 -8.16 20.87
C GLN A 305 -3.21 -9.20 19.91
#